data_AF-A0A1F3LUP3-F1
#
_entry.id   AF-A0A1F3LUP3-F1
#
_cell.length_a   1.000
_cell.length_b   1.000
_cell.length_c   1.000
_cell.angle_alpha   90.00
_cell.angle_beta   90.00
_cell.angle_gamma   90.00
#
_symmetry.space_group_name_H-M   'P 1'
#
loop_
_entity.id
_entity.type
_entity.pdbx_description
1 polymer ?
#
loop_
_entity_poly.entity_id
_entity_poly.type
_entity_poly.pdbx_seq_one_letter_code
_entity_poly.pdbx_strand_id
1 'polypeptide(L)'
;MSLSREKTVSASLIALIVILAIAGLLLLKANITKKSYLKSELLRSEQLLSEKLAVEKELDKSKADFAELLGKMKETEKLLAEVQGKLNERERKISSLAGVNNSLLKCKKESEELKKNKADIEKELADLKVSFEKSANKNKEFMSAIASLEAEKTNLKASLEKAVTYNTDNFLINASKWLKKDKLTTKACRTKKLNITFDIPNKLTDKISFRLISPSGKTVSSDESSIILTSKEFGDTKEIELAYTPEEKLEKGIYKIEILYNGNIIGNSRIKFR
;
A
#
# COMPACT_ATOMS: atom_id res chain seq x y z
N MET A 1 -38.87 177.62 -13.76
CA MET A 1 -39.26 177.14 -12.41
C MET A 1 -40.50 176.29 -12.58
N SER A 2 -40.70 175.07 -12.08
CA SER A 2 -39.90 174.05 -11.38
C SER A 2 -40.88 172.86 -11.20
N LEU A 3 -40.89 171.89 -12.11
CA LEU A 3 -41.91 170.83 -12.21
C LEU A 3 -41.27 169.53 -12.73
N SER A 4 -40.38 168.87 -11.96
CA SER A 4 -39.79 167.58 -12.39
C SER A 4 -39.08 166.73 -11.31
N ARG A 5 -39.25 167.01 -10.00
CA ARG A 5 -38.59 166.20 -8.93
C ARG A 5 -39.46 165.13 -8.26
N GLU A 6 -40.79 165.18 -8.35
CA GLU A 6 -41.64 164.17 -7.68
C GLU A 6 -41.80 162.86 -8.48
N LYS A 7 -41.71 162.89 -9.82
CA LYS A 7 -41.87 161.68 -10.65
C LYS A 7 -40.62 160.78 -10.68
N THR A 8 -39.44 161.31 -10.38
CA THR A 8 -38.17 160.55 -10.38
C THR A 8 -37.95 159.77 -9.09
N VAL A 9 -38.42 160.27 -7.95
CA VAL A 9 -38.35 159.58 -6.64
C VAL A 9 -39.35 158.43 -6.58
N SER A 10 -40.55 158.59 -7.13
CA SER A 10 -41.51 157.48 -7.23
C SER A 10 -41.05 156.38 -8.20
N ALA A 11 -40.43 156.76 -9.33
CA ALA A 11 -39.93 155.79 -10.31
C ALA A 11 -38.71 154.97 -9.80
N SER A 12 -37.81 155.60 -9.03
CA SER A 12 -36.66 154.89 -8.45
C SER A 12 -37.07 153.91 -7.34
N LEU A 13 -38.09 154.25 -6.55
CA LEU A 13 -38.63 153.37 -5.52
C LEU A 13 -39.33 152.13 -6.12
N ILE A 14 -40.11 152.33 -7.19
CA ILE A 14 -40.78 151.23 -7.91
C ILE A 14 -39.74 150.32 -8.58
N ALA A 15 -38.68 150.88 -9.18
CA ALA A 15 -37.59 150.09 -9.75
C ALA A 15 -36.86 149.24 -8.70
N LEU A 16 -36.62 149.79 -7.50
CA LEU A 16 -35.99 149.05 -6.40
C LEU A 16 -36.88 147.89 -5.91
N ILE A 17 -38.19 148.11 -5.78
CA ILE A 17 -39.16 147.08 -5.38
C ILE A 17 -39.22 145.97 -6.43
N VAL A 18 -39.19 146.31 -7.72
CA VAL A 18 -39.16 145.32 -8.81
C VAL A 18 -37.85 144.52 -8.80
N ILE A 19 -36.70 145.16 -8.57
CA ILE A 19 -35.40 144.47 -8.46
C ILE A 19 -35.38 143.53 -7.23
N LEU A 20 -35.91 143.98 -6.09
CA LEU A 20 -36.06 143.14 -4.88
C LEU A 20 -37.02 141.97 -5.12
N ALA A 21 -38.12 142.17 -5.85
CA ALA A 21 -39.04 141.11 -6.21
C ALA A 21 -38.39 140.09 -7.18
N ILE A 22 -37.60 140.55 -8.14
CA ILE A 22 -36.84 139.68 -9.06
C ILE A 22 -35.73 138.92 -8.31
N ALA A 23 -34.99 139.58 -7.43
CA ALA A 23 -33.98 138.95 -6.58
C ALA A 23 -34.63 137.93 -5.62
N GLY A 24 -35.79 138.24 -5.05
CA GLY A 24 -36.60 137.33 -4.25
C GLY A 24 -37.07 136.12 -5.05
N LEU A 25 -37.56 136.32 -6.27
CA LEU A 25 -37.94 135.23 -7.20
C LEU A 25 -36.74 134.36 -7.61
N LEU A 26 -35.57 134.95 -7.82
CA LEU A 26 -34.34 134.22 -8.14
C LEU A 26 -33.83 133.41 -6.93
N LEU A 27 -33.89 133.96 -5.72
CA LEU A 27 -33.55 133.23 -4.49
C LEU A 27 -34.55 132.11 -4.21
N LEU A 28 -35.85 132.32 -4.46
CA LEU A 28 -36.86 131.28 -4.36
C LEU A 28 -36.65 130.19 -5.41
N LYS A 29 -36.35 130.54 -6.67
CA LYS A 29 -36.00 129.56 -7.71
C LYS A 29 -34.72 128.80 -7.37
N ALA A 30 -33.67 129.47 -6.90
CA ALA A 30 -32.43 128.85 -6.46
C ALA A 30 -32.65 127.93 -5.23
N ASN A 31 -33.58 128.29 -4.35
CA ASN A 31 -33.95 127.45 -3.21
C ASN A 31 -34.78 126.24 -3.67
N ILE A 32 -35.67 126.40 -4.66
CA ILE A 32 -36.43 125.30 -5.27
C ILE A 32 -35.50 124.34 -6.03
N THR A 33 -34.52 124.85 -6.79
CA THR A 33 -33.55 124.01 -7.52
C THR A 33 -32.58 123.32 -6.57
N LYS A 34 -32.12 123.99 -5.50
CA LYS A 34 -31.37 123.35 -4.42
C LYS A 34 -32.19 122.27 -3.74
N LYS A 35 -33.48 122.52 -3.46
CA LYS A 35 -34.39 121.53 -2.86
C LYS A 35 -34.67 120.35 -3.80
N SER A 36 -34.76 120.56 -5.11
CA SER A 36 -34.91 119.47 -6.08
C SER A 36 -33.63 118.65 -6.24
N TYR A 37 -32.46 119.30 -6.26
CA TYR A 37 -31.15 118.63 -6.33
C TYR A 37 -30.88 117.82 -5.05
N LEU A 38 -31.20 118.39 -3.89
CA LEU A 38 -31.05 117.72 -2.60
C LEU A 38 -31.98 116.51 -2.49
N LYS A 39 -33.19 116.58 -3.07
CA LYS A 39 -34.10 115.42 -3.19
C LYS A 39 -33.58 114.35 -4.15
N SER A 40 -33.01 114.72 -5.30
CA SER A 40 -32.45 113.74 -6.24
C SER A 40 -31.20 113.07 -5.69
N GLU A 41 -30.35 113.81 -4.96
CA GLU A 41 -29.17 113.26 -4.31
C GLU A 41 -29.55 112.36 -3.13
N LEU A 42 -30.59 112.73 -2.37
CA LEU A 42 -31.16 111.88 -1.33
C LEU A 42 -31.72 110.58 -1.92
N LEU A 43 -32.49 110.65 -3.00
CA LEU A 43 -33.03 109.46 -3.68
C LEU A 43 -31.92 108.56 -4.25
N ARG A 44 -30.84 109.16 -4.78
CA ARG A 44 -29.66 108.42 -5.23
C ARG A 44 -28.92 107.76 -4.06
N SER A 45 -28.82 108.44 -2.92
CA SER A 45 -28.21 107.87 -1.72
C SER A 45 -29.04 106.72 -1.15
N GLU A 46 -30.37 106.82 -1.21
CA GLU A 46 -31.30 105.74 -0.82
C GLU A 46 -31.18 104.55 -1.78
N GLN A 47 -31.07 104.79 -3.09
CA GLN A 47 -30.81 103.74 -4.09
C GLN A 47 -29.48 103.03 -3.85
N LEU A 48 -28.39 103.78 -3.66
CA LEU A 48 -27.07 103.21 -3.36
C LEU A 48 -27.06 102.44 -2.03
N LEU A 49 -27.81 102.90 -1.02
CA LEU A 49 -27.98 102.18 0.23
C LEU A 49 -28.75 100.87 0.02
N SER A 50 -29.79 100.87 -0.82
CA SER A 50 -30.54 99.67 -1.18
C SER A 50 -29.68 98.68 -1.98
N GLU A 51 -28.89 99.15 -2.94
CA GLU A 51 -27.96 98.31 -3.71
C GLU A 51 -26.87 97.73 -2.81
N LYS A 52 -26.28 98.55 -1.94
CA LYS A 52 -25.31 98.07 -0.94
C LYS A 52 -25.92 96.98 -0.06
N LEU A 53 -27.13 97.20 0.44
CA LEU A 53 -27.84 96.23 1.29
C LEU A 53 -28.18 94.95 0.51
N ALA A 54 -28.55 95.05 -0.76
CA ALA A 54 -28.77 93.90 -1.64
C ALA A 54 -27.49 93.08 -1.85
N VAL A 55 -26.37 93.75 -2.18
CA VAL A 55 -25.05 93.12 -2.33
C VAL A 55 -24.58 92.50 -1.01
N GLU A 56 -24.81 93.15 0.13
CA GLU A 56 -24.45 92.62 1.45
C GLU A 56 -25.25 91.35 1.76
N LYS A 57 -26.55 91.33 1.44
CA LYS A 57 -27.38 90.11 1.52
C LYS A 57 -26.89 88.99 0.61
N GLU A 58 -26.52 89.29 -0.63
CA GLU A 58 -25.98 88.30 -1.57
C GLU A 58 -24.62 87.78 -1.11
N LEU A 59 -23.77 88.64 -0.54
CA LEU A 59 -22.49 88.27 0.02
C LEU A 59 -22.66 87.35 1.23
N ASP A 60 -23.60 87.66 2.12
CA ASP A 60 -23.90 86.81 3.28
C ASP A 60 -24.49 85.46 2.88
N LYS A 61 -25.35 85.45 1.85
CA LYS A 61 -25.86 84.20 1.27
C LYS A 61 -24.75 83.37 0.63
N SER A 62 -23.87 83.98 -0.16
CA SER A 62 -22.72 83.31 -0.77
C SER A 62 -21.74 82.76 0.27
N LYS A 63 -21.49 83.49 1.37
CA LYS A 63 -20.71 82.98 2.50
C LYS A 63 -21.37 81.79 3.18
N ALA A 64 -22.70 81.81 3.35
CA ALA A 64 -23.45 80.69 3.91
C ALA A 64 -23.37 79.45 3.00
N ASP A 65 -23.58 79.62 1.69
CA ASP A 65 -23.49 78.55 0.70
C ASP A 65 -22.06 77.97 0.65
N PHE A 66 -21.03 78.82 0.73
CA PHE A 66 -19.64 78.38 0.78
C PHE A 66 -19.32 77.59 2.05
N ALA A 67 -19.84 78.01 3.21
CA ALA A 67 -19.70 77.27 4.46
C ALA A 67 -20.40 75.90 4.40
N GLU A 68 -21.59 75.83 3.79
CA GLU A 68 -22.31 74.57 3.58
C GLU A 68 -21.54 73.64 2.63
N LEU A 69 -21.03 74.16 1.51
CA LEU A 69 -20.21 73.40 0.56
C LEU A 69 -18.92 72.88 1.19
N LEU A 70 -18.24 73.69 2.01
CA LEU A 70 -17.08 73.25 2.78
C LEU A 70 -17.43 72.15 3.79
N GLY A 71 -18.60 72.24 4.43
CA GLY A 71 -19.14 71.21 5.31
C GLY A 71 -19.33 69.88 4.56
N LYS A 72 -20.04 69.92 3.43
CA LYS A 72 -20.25 68.76 2.55
C LYS A 72 -18.95 68.19 2.02
N MET A 73 -18.01 69.03 1.61
CA MET A 73 -16.68 68.60 1.14
C MET A 73 -15.97 67.77 2.22
N LYS A 74 -15.91 68.28 3.46
CA LYS A 74 -15.30 67.56 4.59
C LYS A 74 -16.01 66.24 4.90
N GLU A 75 -17.34 66.20 4.78
CA GLU A 75 -18.11 64.97 4.96
C GLU A 75 -17.81 63.95 3.86
N THR A 76 -17.74 64.39 2.60
CA THR A 76 -17.36 63.53 1.46
C THR A 76 -15.92 63.04 1.57
N GLU A 77 -14.99 63.85 2.05
CA GLU A 77 -13.60 63.43 2.32
C GLU A 77 -13.54 62.34 3.40
N LYS A 78 -14.33 62.48 4.47
CA LYS A 78 -14.44 61.45 5.52
C LYS A 78 -15.02 60.15 4.96
N LEU A 79 -16.10 60.23 4.19
CA LEU A 79 -16.71 59.06 3.55
C LEU A 79 -15.73 58.39 2.57
N LEU A 80 -14.98 59.17 1.79
CA LEU A 80 -13.99 58.65 0.86
C LEU A 80 -12.85 57.93 1.59
N ALA A 81 -12.36 58.51 2.69
CA ALA A 81 -11.37 57.86 3.55
C ALA A 81 -11.90 56.56 4.17
N GLU A 82 -13.16 56.54 4.63
CA GLU A 82 -13.80 55.35 5.20
C GLU A 82 -13.98 54.24 4.14
N VAL A 83 -14.45 54.60 2.94
CA VAL A 83 -14.62 53.66 1.82
C VAL A 83 -13.27 53.11 1.38
N GLN A 84 -12.23 53.94 1.29
CA GLN A 84 -10.88 53.49 0.95
C GLN A 84 -10.31 52.56 2.02
N GLY A 85 -10.56 52.84 3.31
CA GLY A 85 -10.22 51.94 4.42
C GLY A 85 -10.90 50.58 4.29
N LYS A 86 -12.22 50.56 4.06
CA LYS A 86 -12.98 49.31 3.85
C LYS A 86 -12.53 48.55 2.61
N LEU A 87 -12.20 49.25 1.53
CA LEU A 87 -11.70 48.63 0.29
C LEU A 87 -10.36 47.93 0.54
N ASN A 88 -9.42 48.60 1.21
CA ASN A 88 -8.13 48.02 1.59
C ASN A 88 -8.29 46.78 2.49
N GLU A 89 -9.21 46.81 3.45
CA GLU A 89 -9.52 45.64 4.29
C GLU A 89 -10.10 44.47 3.49
N ARG A 90 -11.02 44.76 2.56
CA ARG A 90 -11.62 43.74 1.69
C ARG A 90 -10.58 43.14 0.75
N GLU A 91 -9.69 43.93 0.20
CA GLU A 91 -8.62 43.46 -0.69
C GLU A 91 -7.60 42.57 0.04
N ARG A 92 -7.27 42.90 1.30
CA ARG A 92 -6.47 42.03 2.17
C ARG A 92 -7.18 40.69 2.45
N LYS A 93 -8.48 40.71 2.71
CA LYS A 93 -9.29 39.50 2.90
C LYS A 93 -9.37 38.65 1.64
N ILE A 94 -9.52 39.26 0.47
CA ILE A 94 -9.51 38.54 -0.82
C ILE A 94 -8.15 37.87 -1.03
N SER A 95 -7.06 38.59 -0.78
CA SER A 95 -5.70 38.05 -0.93
C SER A 95 -5.45 36.87 0.03
N SER A 96 -5.91 36.96 1.28
CA SER A 96 -5.77 35.86 2.24
C SER A 96 -6.63 34.65 1.86
N LEU A 97 -7.88 34.86 1.41
CA LEU A 97 -8.75 33.80 0.94
C LEU A 97 -8.19 33.11 -0.31
N ALA A 98 -7.60 33.85 -1.24
CA ALA A 98 -6.93 33.28 -2.41
C ALA A 98 -5.77 32.36 -1.99
N GLY A 99 -4.98 32.76 -1.00
CA GLY A 99 -3.91 31.94 -0.41
C GLY A 99 -4.45 30.64 0.20
N VAL A 100 -5.52 30.72 1.01
CA VAL A 100 -6.17 29.54 1.62
C VAL A 100 -6.80 28.63 0.56
N ASN A 101 -7.38 29.18 -0.49
CA ASN A 101 -7.96 28.37 -1.56
C ASN A 101 -6.87 27.59 -2.32
N ASN A 102 -5.71 28.22 -2.57
CA ASN A 102 -4.57 27.55 -3.19
C ASN A 102 -3.99 26.42 -2.31
N SER A 103 -3.88 26.62 -1.00
CA SER A 103 -3.44 25.55 -0.09
C SER A 103 -4.47 24.41 0.00
N LEU A 104 -5.77 24.74 0.00
CA LEU A 104 -6.85 23.75 -0.02
C LEU A 104 -6.84 22.92 -1.32
N LEU A 105 -6.55 23.54 -2.47
CA LEU A 105 -6.38 22.81 -3.73
C LEU A 105 -5.18 21.85 -3.70
N LYS A 106 -4.04 22.26 -3.09
CA LYS A 106 -2.88 21.37 -2.90
C LYS A 106 -3.23 20.19 -1.99
N CYS A 107 -3.86 20.46 -0.85
CA CYS A 107 -4.29 19.43 0.10
C CYS A 107 -5.28 18.44 -0.53
N LYS A 108 -6.19 18.91 -1.39
CA LYS A 108 -7.09 18.04 -2.16
C LYS A 108 -6.32 17.11 -3.11
N LYS A 109 -5.34 17.63 -3.86
CA LYS A 109 -4.49 16.82 -4.75
C LYS A 109 -3.71 15.76 -3.97
N GLU A 110 -3.08 16.15 -2.86
CA GLU A 110 -2.38 15.22 -1.97
C GLU A 110 -3.33 14.16 -1.40
N SER A 111 -4.56 14.51 -1.04
CA SER A 111 -5.56 13.56 -0.57
C SER A 111 -5.99 12.56 -1.65
N GLU A 112 -6.14 13.00 -2.90
CA GLU A 112 -6.44 12.12 -4.03
C GLU A 112 -5.26 11.18 -4.34
N GLU A 113 -4.03 11.68 -4.27
CA GLU A 113 -2.82 10.88 -4.45
C GLU A 113 -2.66 9.84 -3.33
N LEU A 114 -2.87 10.23 -2.07
CA LEU A 114 -2.87 9.30 -0.93
C LEU A 114 -3.95 8.22 -1.06
N LYS A 115 -5.13 8.55 -1.59
CA LYS A 115 -6.17 7.55 -1.87
C LYS A 115 -5.76 6.55 -2.95
N LYS A 116 -5.10 7.01 -4.02
CA LYS A 116 -4.57 6.13 -5.07
C LYS A 116 -3.49 5.21 -4.51
N ASN A 117 -2.50 5.79 -3.80
CA ASN A 117 -1.42 5.02 -3.19
C ASN A 117 -1.96 3.98 -2.19
N LYS A 118 -2.99 4.34 -1.41
CA LYS A 118 -3.65 3.39 -0.51
C LYS A 118 -4.29 2.23 -1.28
N ALA A 119 -5.01 2.51 -2.37
CA ALA A 119 -5.63 1.48 -3.20
C ALA A 119 -4.59 0.57 -3.87
N ASP A 120 -3.47 1.14 -4.32
CA ASP A 120 -2.37 0.38 -4.90
C ASP A 120 -1.70 -0.54 -3.88
N ILE A 121 -1.42 -0.04 -2.66
CA ILE A 121 -0.87 -0.85 -1.56
C ILE A 121 -1.84 -1.96 -1.13
N GLU A 122 -3.15 -1.67 -1.07
CA GLU A 122 -4.17 -2.69 -0.75
C GLU A 122 -4.20 -3.80 -1.81
N LYS A 123 -4.02 -3.44 -3.09
CA LYS A 123 -3.91 -4.41 -4.18
C LYS A 123 -2.63 -5.23 -4.07
N GLU A 124 -1.48 -4.61 -3.84
CA GLU A 124 -0.20 -5.31 -3.64
C GLU A 124 -0.27 -6.26 -2.44
N LEU A 125 -0.92 -5.87 -1.34
CA LEU A 125 -1.14 -6.74 -0.19
C LEU A 125 -2.01 -7.95 -0.52
N ALA A 126 -3.08 -7.75 -1.30
CA ALA A 126 -3.94 -8.85 -1.74
C ALA A 126 -3.17 -9.84 -2.64
N ASP A 127 -2.41 -9.32 -3.63
CA ASP A 127 -1.60 -10.12 -4.54
C ASP A 127 -0.50 -10.87 -3.78
N LEU A 128 0.18 -10.20 -2.83
CA LEU A 128 1.20 -10.79 -1.99
C LEU A 128 0.63 -11.91 -1.12
N LYS A 129 -0.55 -11.71 -0.53
CA LYS A 129 -1.23 -12.73 0.27
C LYS A 129 -1.56 -13.98 -0.55
N VAL A 130 -2.09 -13.81 -1.76
CA VAL A 130 -2.36 -14.93 -2.68
C VAL A 130 -1.06 -15.66 -3.05
N SER A 131 0.02 -14.93 -3.33
CA SER A 131 1.33 -15.51 -3.65
C SER A 131 1.93 -16.31 -2.47
N PHE A 132 1.72 -15.80 -1.25
CA PHE A 132 2.17 -16.44 -0.02
C PHE A 132 1.40 -17.73 0.24
N GLU A 133 0.08 -17.71 0.14
CA GLU A 133 -0.76 -18.92 0.30
C GLU A 133 -0.40 -19.99 -0.74
N LYS A 134 -0.18 -19.60 -2.00
CA LYS A 134 0.29 -20.51 -3.05
C LYS A 134 1.65 -21.14 -2.71
N SER A 135 2.59 -20.34 -2.19
CA SER A 135 3.92 -20.83 -1.81
C SER A 135 3.87 -21.72 -0.58
N ALA A 136 3.05 -21.39 0.42
CA ALA A 136 2.84 -22.21 1.60
C ALA A 136 2.21 -23.58 1.24
N ASN A 137 1.27 -23.61 0.30
CA ASN A 137 0.67 -24.86 -0.19
C ASN A 137 1.70 -25.72 -0.92
N LYS A 138 2.49 -25.13 -1.82
CA LYS A 138 3.60 -25.85 -2.48
C LYS A 138 4.61 -26.42 -1.46
N ASN A 139 4.91 -25.67 -0.40
CA ASN A 139 5.83 -26.14 0.62
C ASN A 139 5.27 -27.34 1.40
N LYS A 140 3.96 -27.35 1.69
CA LYS A 140 3.26 -28.51 2.27
C LYS A 140 3.27 -29.71 1.32
N GLU A 141 3.01 -29.50 0.04
CA GLU A 141 3.08 -30.54 -0.99
C GLU A 141 4.48 -31.16 -1.05
N PHE A 142 5.54 -30.34 -1.14
CA PHE A 142 6.91 -30.82 -1.14
C PHE A 142 7.28 -31.57 0.14
N MET A 143 6.87 -31.10 1.31
CA MET A 143 7.10 -31.82 2.55
C MET A 143 6.41 -33.18 2.58
N SER A 144 5.17 -33.26 2.08
CA SER A 144 4.46 -34.54 1.99
C SER A 144 5.13 -35.50 0.99
N ALA A 145 5.63 -34.99 -0.13
CA ALA A 145 6.35 -35.77 -1.12
C ALA A 145 7.69 -36.28 -0.56
N ILE A 146 8.43 -35.45 0.18
CA ILE A 146 9.68 -35.85 0.85
C ILE A 146 9.39 -36.98 1.85
N ALA A 147 8.37 -36.83 2.69
CA ALA A 147 7.99 -37.87 3.66
C ALA A 147 7.62 -39.20 2.97
N SER A 148 6.87 -39.13 1.85
CA SER A 148 6.53 -40.31 1.04
C SER A 148 7.78 -40.98 0.45
N LEU A 149 8.68 -40.19 -0.14
CA LEU A 149 9.93 -40.70 -0.72
C LEU A 149 10.87 -41.30 0.33
N GLU A 150 10.92 -40.72 1.54
CA GLU A 150 11.67 -41.30 2.65
C GLU A 150 11.09 -42.64 3.12
N ALA A 151 9.75 -42.75 3.18
CA ALA A 151 9.07 -44.01 3.49
C ALA A 151 9.33 -45.06 2.40
N GLU A 152 9.25 -44.70 1.12
CA GLU A 152 9.59 -45.60 0.00
C GLU A 152 11.06 -46.04 0.05
N LYS A 153 11.97 -45.10 0.31
CA LYS A 153 13.41 -45.39 0.44
C LYS A 153 13.69 -46.37 1.57
N THR A 154 13.08 -46.19 2.74
CA THR A 154 13.26 -47.10 3.88
C THR A 154 12.68 -48.48 3.59
N ASN A 155 11.51 -48.56 2.95
CA ASN A 155 10.90 -49.81 2.50
C ASN A 155 11.77 -50.54 1.46
N LEU A 156 12.26 -49.83 0.46
CA LEU A 156 13.16 -50.39 -0.57
C LEU A 156 14.48 -50.87 0.04
N LYS A 157 15.05 -50.10 0.97
CA LYS A 157 16.27 -50.50 1.68
C LYS A 157 16.04 -51.78 2.48
N ALA A 158 14.94 -51.88 3.22
CA ALA A 158 14.59 -53.08 3.97
C ALA A 158 14.32 -54.28 3.04
N SER A 159 13.69 -54.06 1.88
CA SER A 159 13.46 -55.11 0.88
C SER A 159 14.78 -55.58 0.25
N LEU A 160 15.69 -54.66 -0.04
CA LEU A 160 17.01 -54.97 -0.59
C LEU A 160 17.89 -55.70 0.42
N GLU A 161 17.89 -55.28 1.68
CA GLU A 161 18.58 -55.99 2.77
C GLU A 161 18.05 -57.42 2.89
N LYS A 162 16.73 -57.64 2.89
CA LYS A 162 16.14 -58.99 2.86
C LYS A 162 16.59 -59.80 1.65
N ALA A 163 16.54 -59.22 0.44
CA ALA A 163 16.93 -59.93 -0.77
C ALA A 163 18.41 -60.33 -0.77
N VAL A 164 19.30 -59.44 -0.32
CA VAL A 164 20.74 -59.72 -0.21
C VAL A 164 21.03 -60.74 0.89
N THR A 165 20.34 -60.68 2.02
CA THR A 165 20.54 -61.62 3.13
C THR A 165 20.04 -63.03 2.80
N TYR A 166 18.94 -63.17 2.04
CA TYR A 166 18.33 -64.46 1.75
C TYR A 166 18.71 -65.06 0.40
N ASN A 167 19.82 -64.61 -0.20
CA ASN A 167 20.33 -65.19 -1.44
C ASN A 167 21.43 -66.22 -1.13
N THR A 168 21.07 -67.50 -1.07
CA THR A 168 22.05 -68.60 -1.05
C THR A 168 22.29 -69.10 -2.46
N ASP A 169 23.54 -69.20 -2.88
CA ASP A 169 23.93 -69.61 -4.22
C ASP A 169 24.79 -70.89 -4.16
N ASN A 170 25.08 -71.46 -5.34
CA ASN A 170 26.02 -72.59 -5.52
C ASN A 170 25.69 -73.88 -4.75
N PHE A 171 24.44 -74.36 -4.86
CA PHE A 171 24.06 -75.66 -4.32
C PHE A 171 24.73 -76.82 -5.08
N LEU A 172 25.57 -77.57 -4.38
CA LEU A 172 26.11 -78.85 -4.85
C LEU A 172 25.59 -79.98 -3.95
N ILE A 173 24.86 -80.94 -4.54
CA ILE A 173 24.35 -82.09 -3.82
C ILE A 173 25.02 -83.36 -4.33
N ASN A 174 25.73 -84.04 -3.43
CA ASN A 174 26.46 -85.28 -3.71
C ASN A 174 25.92 -86.43 -2.86
N ALA A 175 25.51 -87.51 -3.50
CA ALA A 175 25.09 -88.75 -2.81
C ALA A 175 26.12 -89.86 -3.05
N SER A 176 26.65 -90.45 -1.98
CA SER A 176 27.74 -91.45 -2.04
C SER A 176 27.27 -92.87 -1.72
N LYS A 177 27.96 -93.89 -2.28
CA LYS A 177 27.58 -95.31 -2.17
C LYS A 177 28.01 -95.98 -0.87
N TRP A 178 27.21 -96.96 -0.44
CA TRP A 178 27.51 -97.86 0.70
C TRP A 178 28.81 -98.68 0.53
N LEU A 179 29.14 -99.12 -0.69
CA LEU A 179 30.13 -100.17 -0.94
C LEU A 179 31.52 -99.69 -1.41
N LYS A 180 31.65 -98.42 -1.82
CA LYS A 180 32.93 -97.84 -2.29
C LYS A 180 33.02 -96.42 -1.76
N LYS A 181 34.11 -96.09 -1.05
CA LYS A 181 34.37 -94.73 -0.55
C LYS A 181 34.23 -93.74 -1.71
N ASP A 182 33.38 -92.74 -1.52
CA ASP A 182 33.19 -91.56 -2.35
C ASP A 182 32.69 -91.77 -3.80
N LYS A 183 32.22 -92.97 -4.18
CA LYS A 183 31.59 -93.15 -5.49
C LYS A 183 30.15 -92.62 -5.49
N LEU A 184 29.88 -91.64 -6.36
CA LEU A 184 28.55 -91.03 -6.51
C LEU A 184 27.46 -92.04 -6.94
N THR A 185 26.23 -91.83 -6.47
CA THR A 185 25.04 -92.61 -6.81
C THR A 185 23.80 -91.75 -6.94
N THR A 186 22.94 -92.11 -7.89
CA THR A 186 21.59 -91.56 -8.04
C THR A 186 20.50 -92.54 -7.56
N LYS A 187 20.89 -93.74 -7.12
CA LYS A 187 19.96 -94.77 -6.62
C LYS A 187 19.72 -94.61 -5.12
N ALA A 188 18.45 -94.44 -4.72
CA ALA A 188 18.06 -94.16 -3.33
C ALA A 188 18.60 -95.22 -2.36
N CYS A 189 18.31 -96.50 -2.66
CA CYS A 189 18.68 -97.64 -1.82
C CYS A 189 20.20 -97.90 -1.72
N ARG A 190 21.03 -97.18 -2.49
CA ARG A 190 22.49 -97.33 -2.47
C ARG A 190 23.20 -96.12 -1.84
N THR A 191 22.46 -95.07 -1.51
CA THR A 191 23.00 -93.85 -0.89
C THR A 191 23.26 -94.11 0.60
N LYS A 192 24.51 -93.92 1.03
CA LYS A 192 24.92 -94.03 2.44
C LYS A 192 25.08 -92.66 3.12
N LYS A 193 25.52 -91.65 2.36
CA LYS A 193 25.75 -90.30 2.86
C LYS A 193 25.36 -89.29 1.78
N LEU A 194 24.64 -88.25 2.20
CA LEU A 194 24.25 -87.10 1.40
C LEU A 194 25.08 -85.91 1.85
N ASN A 195 25.91 -85.37 0.97
CA ASN A 195 26.65 -84.13 1.20
C ASN A 195 25.96 -83.02 0.40
N ILE A 196 25.67 -81.91 1.08
CA ILE A 196 25.05 -80.73 0.50
C ILE A 196 25.98 -79.57 0.81
N THR A 197 26.49 -78.95 -0.23
CA THR A 197 27.38 -77.79 -0.13
C THR A 197 26.64 -76.59 -0.71
N PHE A 198 26.72 -75.45 -0.04
CA PHE A 198 26.11 -74.20 -0.50
C PHE A 198 26.89 -73.01 0.05
N ASP A 199 26.83 -71.89 -0.68
CA ASP A 199 27.50 -70.66 -0.31
C ASP A 199 26.51 -69.68 0.32
N ILE A 200 26.93 -69.09 1.43
CA ILE A 200 26.18 -68.08 2.17
C ILE A 200 27.01 -66.82 2.33
N PRO A 201 26.45 -65.61 2.24
CA PRO A 201 27.17 -64.39 2.60
C PRO A 201 27.67 -64.40 4.06
N ASN A 202 28.91 -63.95 4.30
CA ASN A 202 29.55 -63.94 5.63
C ASN A 202 28.82 -63.14 6.70
N LYS A 203 27.84 -62.31 6.32
CA LYS A 203 26.98 -61.54 7.24
C LYS A 203 26.04 -62.42 8.08
N LEU A 204 25.88 -63.70 7.71
CA LEU A 204 25.05 -64.68 8.40
C LEU A 204 25.90 -65.54 9.34
N THR A 205 26.14 -65.06 10.56
CA THR A 205 27.03 -65.70 11.55
C THR A 205 26.34 -66.72 12.47
N ASP A 206 25.01 -66.84 12.45
CA ASP A 206 24.24 -67.62 13.43
C ASP A 206 23.67 -68.96 12.91
N LYS A 207 23.08 -69.74 13.83
CA LYS A 207 22.55 -71.12 13.68
C LYS A 207 21.73 -71.31 12.38
N ILE A 208 22.40 -71.80 11.35
CA ILE A 208 21.77 -72.32 10.14
C ILE A 208 21.22 -73.70 10.46
N SER A 209 19.96 -73.90 10.13
CA SER A 209 19.26 -75.17 10.26
C SER A 209 18.88 -75.70 8.88
N PHE A 210 18.66 -77.00 8.83
CA PHE A 210 18.39 -77.74 7.61
C PHE A 210 17.15 -78.58 7.82
N ARG A 211 16.30 -78.62 6.78
CA ARG A 211 15.13 -79.49 6.73
C ARG A 211 15.15 -80.28 5.43
N LEU A 212 15.20 -81.60 5.55
CA LEU A 212 15.00 -82.52 4.44
C LEU A 212 13.57 -83.05 4.48
N ILE A 213 12.85 -82.90 3.37
CA ILE A 213 11.49 -83.42 3.21
C ILE A 213 11.55 -84.61 2.24
N SER A 214 11.16 -85.79 2.73
CA SER A 214 11.10 -87.01 1.93
C SER A 214 9.95 -86.99 0.92
N PRO A 215 9.96 -87.86 -0.11
CA PRO A 215 8.84 -88.01 -1.04
C PRO A 215 7.53 -88.41 -0.35
N SER A 216 7.63 -89.09 0.80
CA SER A 216 6.52 -89.46 1.68
C SER A 216 6.07 -88.35 2.64
N GLY A 217 6.74 -87.20 2.64
CA GLY A 217 6.41 -86.06 3.50
C GLY A 217 7.04 -86.10 4.90
N LYS A 218 7.88 -87.09 5.21
CA LYS A 218 8.64 -87.14 6.47
C LYS A 218 9.71 -86.06 6.47
N THR A 219 9.82 -85.33 7.58
CA THR A 219 10.79 -84.23 7.74
C THR A 219 11.92 -84.64 8.67
N VAL A 220 13.16 -84.49 8.22
CA VAL A 220 14.38 -84.68 9.01
C VAL A 220 14.97 -83.29 9.29
N SER A 221 15.21 -82.98 10.55
CA SER A 221 15.71 -81.67 11.00
C SER A 221 17.15 -81.73 11.48
N SER A 222 17.83 -80.59 11.48
CA SER A 222 19.24 -80.43 11.87
C SER A 222 19.60 -80.82 13.30
N ASP A 223 18.62 -81.04 14.18
CA ASP A 223 18.82 -81.40 15.59
C ASP A 223 19.06 -82.91 15.79
N GLU A 224 18.96 -83.71 14.73
CA GLU A 224 19.21 -85.16 14.75
C GLU A 224 20.73 -85.47 14.71
N SER A 225 21.16 -86.48 15.47
CA SER A 225 22.57 -86.91 15.59
C SER A 225 23.23 -87.38 14.28
N SER A 226 22.43 -87.51 13.22
CA SER A 226 22.82 -87.99 11.90
C SER A 226 23.41 -86.90 10.98
N ILE A 227 23.47 -85.64 11.43
CA ILE A 227 23.89 -84.48 10.63
C ILE A 227 25.18 -83.87 11.18
N ILE A 228 26.17 -83.69 10.28
CA ILE A 228 27.42 -82.99 10.58
C ILE A 228 27.49 -81.72 9.74
N LEU A 229 27.72 -80.58 10.39
CA LEU A 229 27.88 -79.27 9.77
C LEU A 229 29.35 -78.88 9.79
N THR A 230 29.92 -78.60 8.62
CA THR A 230 31.28 -78.07 8.47
C THR A 230 31.22 -76.76 7.71
N SER A 231 31.97 -75.74 8.13
CA SER A 231 32.00 -74.45 7.45
C SER A 231 33.41 -74.03 7.06
N LYS A 232 33.57 -73.49 5.86
CA LYS A 232 34.82 -72.92 5.32
C LYS A 232 34.55 -71.50 4.86
N GLU A 233 35.46 -70.58 5.15
CA GLU A 233 35.33 -69.17 4.81
C GLU A 233 36.14 -68.85 3.54
N PHE A 234 35.49 -68.21 2.56
CA PHE A 234 36.05 -67.81 1.28
C PHE A 234 35.70 -66.34 0.99
N GLY A 235 36.58 -65.41 1.37
CA GLY A 235 36.41 -63.98 1.06
C GLY A 235 35.18 -63.38 1.73
N ASP A 236 34.16 -62.99 0.94
CA ASP A 236 32.88 -62.43 1.41
C ASP A 236 31.78 -63.50 1.60
N THR A 237 32.09 -64.76 1.28
CA THR A 237 31.17 -65.90 1.34
C THR A 237 31.70 -67.03 2.24
N LYS A 238 30.78 -67.79 2.83
CA LYS A 238 31.02 -68.96 3.66
C LYS A 238 30.40 -70.17 2.96
N GLU A 239 31.24 -71.13 2.62
CA GLU A 239 30.83 -72.42 2.10
C GLU A 239 30.45 -73.32 3.28
N ILE A 240 29.24 -73.87 3.27
CA ILE A 240 28.75 -74.76 4.32
C ILE A 240 28.50 -76.12 3.72
N GLU A 241 29.19 -77.12 4.26
CA GLU A 241 29.03 -78.53 3.92
C GLU A 241 28.20 -79.21 5.01
N LEU A 242 27.01 -79.66 4.61
CA LEU A 242 26.12 -80.48 5.42
C LEU A 242 26.23 -81.94 4.99
N ALA A 243 26.56 -82.80 5.94
CA ALA A 243 26.65 -84.24 5.75
C ALA A 243 25.55 -84.96 6.52
N TYR A 244 24.59 -85.56 5.80
CA TYR A 244 23.52 -86.37 6.35
C TYR A 244 23.75 -87.86 6.11
N THR A 245 23.67 -88.66 7.17
CA THR A 245 23.78 -90.13 7.12
C THR A 245 22.45 -90.76 7.52
N PRO A 246 21.61 -91.19 6.57
CA PRO A 246 20.29 -91.75 6.90
C PRO A 246 20.40 -93.05 7.69
N GLU A 247 19.58 -93.19 8.73
CA GLU A 247 19.49 -94.42 9.54
C GLU A 247 18.79 -95.56 8.78
N GLU A 248 17.84 -95.21 7.90
CA GLU A 248 17.10 -96.13 7.03
C GLU A 248 17.44 -95.94 5.55
N LYS A 249 17.10 -96.93 4.71
CA LYS A 249 17.29 -96.81 3.25
C LYS A 249 16.39 -95.70 2.70
N LEU A 250 16.98 -94.78 1.93
CA LEU A 250 16.20 -93.74 1.25
C LEU A 250 15.20 -94.33 0.25
N GLU A 251 14.04 -93.67 0.17
CA GLU A 251 12.95 -93.95 -0.76
C GLU A 251 13.25 -93.37 -2.15
N LYS A 252 12.61 -93.92 -3.18
CA LYS A 252 12.69 -93.36 -4.53
C LYS A 252 11.75 -92.16 -4.63
N GLY A 253 12.21 -91.07 -5.25
CA GLY A 253 11.38 -89.88 -5.43
C GLY A 253 12.16 -88.58 -5.39
N ILE A 254 11.43 -87.47 -5.26
CA ILE A 254 11.99 -86.12 -5.17
C ILE A 254 12.04 -85.72 -3.70
N TYR A 255 13.25 -85.45 -3.21
CA TYR A 255 13.47 -84.88 -1.90
C TYR A 255 13.59 -83.36 -2.05
N LYS A 256 12.96 -82.62 -1.14
CA LYS A 256 13.09 -81.17 -1.03
C LYS A 256 14.03 -80.86 0.13
N ILE A 257 15.04 -80.05 -0.15
CA ILE A 257 16.03 -79.56 0.79
C ILE A 257 15.71 -78.09 1.03
N GLU A 258 15.45 -77.73 2.29
CA GLU A 258 15.27 -76.34 2.73
C GLU A 258 16.40 -75.98 3.69
N ILE A 259 17.05 -74.85 3.41
CA ILE A 259 18.01 -74.22 4.31
C ILE A 259 17.28 -73.10 5.03
N LEU A 260 17.39 -73.10 6.36
CA LEU A 260 16.65 -72.24 7.25
C LEU A 260 17.63 -71.39 8.08
N TYR A 261 17.41 -70.07 8.10
CA TYR A 261 18.10 -69.15 8.99
C TYR A 261 17.05 -68.40 9.81
N ASN A 262 17.16 -68.48 11.14
CA ASN A 262 16.18 -67.90 12.08
C ASN A 262 14.71 -68.23 11.74
N GLY A 263 14.46 -69.45 11.25
CA GLY A 263 13.13 -69.93 10.85
C GLY A 263 12.67 -69.54 9.44
N ASN A 264 13.39 -68.67 8.74
CA ASN A 264 13.09 -68.27 7.36
C ASN A 264 13.86 -69.15 6.36
N ILE A 265 13.20 -69.54 5.26
CA ILE A 265 13.81 -70.32 4.18
C ILE A 265 14.72 -69.37 3.39
N ILE A 266 16.03 -69.63 3.44
CA ILE A 266 17.05 -68.85 2.73
C ILE A 266 17.49 -69.51 1.43
N GLY A 267 17.18 -70.80 1.29
CA GLY A 267 17.64 -71.60 0.18
C GLY A 267 16.79 -72.84 -0.01
N ASN A 268 16.53 -73.19 -1.26
CA ASN A 268 15.80 -74.41 -1.60
C ASN A 268 16.51 -75.18 -2.70
N SER A 269 16.61 -76.48 -2.52
CA SER A 269 17.11 -77.37 -3.57
C SER A 269 16.31 -78.66 -3.63
N ARG A 270 16.42 -79.37 -4.75
CA ARG A 270 15.69 -80.62 -4.99
C ARG A 270 16.64 -81.66 -5.53
N ILE A 271 16.57 -82.87 -4.98
CA ILE A 271 17.29 -84.03 -5.49
C ILE A 271 16.31 -85.15 -5.84
N LYS A 272 16.50 -85.76 -7.01
CA LYS A 272 15.69 -86.89 -7.47
C LYS A 272 16.52 -88.17 -7.36
N PHE A 273 16.06 -89.11 -6.55
CA PHE A 273 16.62 -90.45 -6.47
C PHE A 273 15.81 -91.46 -7.30
N ARG A 274 16.52 -92.38 -7.95
CA ARG A 274 15.99 -93.50 -8.76
C ARG A 274 15.96 -94.83 -8.02
#